data_AF-A0A8J5QXI9-F1
#
_entry.id   AF-A0A8J5QXI9-F1
#
_cell.length_a   1.000
_cell.length_b   1.000
_cell.length_c   1.000
_cell.angle_alpha   90.00
_cell.angle_beta   90.00
_cell.angle_gamma   90.00
#
_symmetry.space_group_name_H-M   'P 1'
#
loop_
_entity.id
_entity.type
_entity.pdbx_description
1 polymer ?
#
loop_
_entity_poly.entity_id
_entity_poly.type
_entity_poly.pdbx_seq_one_letter_code
_entity_poly.pdbx_strand_id
1 'polypeptide(L)'
;MIDPNFAIPSCKKLFTIELFVFKLVGLKSFEQAFNINNSNTKKQDLKYWEIIFIIATFWPLTFLSISLVKTIPIYFGVNFSMTCYLFSVLFSLTIIQIKLIRLWSCRLKFYILFETLNNIWEESITNRIDLKNQIVEIIHKSKPIQQFYVFIGLALSFCYTLRPYIVVIKTYMSLSENETMTYTELAYSGVNYPIKPDTLTNYLVLLAIEHQIVFFAGIYFILCDLLFITLTTIITVNFMVTDEYLNLFEIYLATNKNLEIINKIIRRHCLLLSLCRTITNLFSPIVLFTVIFNGIDICCTIFAFKQV
;
A
#
# COMPACT_ATOMS: atom_id res chain seq x y z
N MET A 1 -25.97 17.40 -1.32
CA MET A 1 -26.57 17.49 -2.66
C MET A 1 -25.48 17.14 -3.66
N ILE A 2 -25.59 15.99 -4.33
CA ILE A 2 -24.63 15.55 -5.35
C ILE A 2 -25.00 16.27 -6.65
N ASP A 3 -24.03 16.90 -7.30
CA ASP A 3 -24.19 17.67 -8.52
C ASP A 3 -24.81 16.81 -9.65
N PRO A 4 -25.96 17.17 -10.24
CA PRO A 4 -26.63 16.36 -11.26
C PRO A 4 -25.77 16.10 -12.51
N ASN A 5 -24.75 16.93 -12.75
CA ASN A 5 -23.84 16.80 -13.88
C ASN A 5 -22.65 15.84 -13.64
N PHE A 6 -22.54 15.21 -12.47
CA PHE A 6 -21.40 14.36 -12.17
C PHE A 6 -21.51 13.01 -12.90
N ALA A 7 -20.78 12.82 -14.01
CA ALA A 7 -20.76 11.54 -14.75
C ALA A 7 -20.14 10.42 -13.89
N ILE A 8 -20.61 9.17 -14.09
CA ILE A 8 -20.01 8.00 -13.42
C ILE A 8 -18.52 7.95 -13.81
N PRO A 9 -17.59 7.90 -12.84
CA PRO A 9 -16.18 7.84 -13.16
C PRO A 9 -15.85 6.52 -13.86
N SER A 10 -14.96 6.58 -14.85
CA SER A 10 -14.39 5.37 -15.44
C SER A 10 -13.58 4.60 -14.39
N CYS A 11 -13.40 3.29 -14.60
CA CYS A 11 -12.69 2.44 -13.65
C CYS A 11 -11.28 2.98 -13.37
N LYS A 12 -10.59 3.46 -14.40
CA LYS A 12 -9.28 4.12 -14.29
C LYS A 12 -9.27 5.32 -13.32
N LYS A 13 -10.33 6.13 -13.31
CA LYS A 13 -10.45 7.30 -12.41
C LYS A 13 -10.64 6.92 -10.95
N LEU A 14 -11.06 5.68 -10.66
CA LEU A 14 -11.12 5.18 -9.30
C LEU A 14 -9.72 4.91 -8.74
N PHE A 15 -8.81 4.42 -9.58
CA PHE A 15 -7.41 4.14 -9.21
C PHE A 15 -6.46 5.34 -9.36
N THR A 16 -6.95 6.58 -9.29
CA THR A 16 -6.11 7.75 -9.65
C THR A 16 -4.89 7.90 -8.72
N ILE A 17 -5.08 7.67 -7.41
CA ILE A 17 -4.01 7.80 -6.41
C ILE A 17 -3.04 6.63 -6.56
N GLU A 18 -3.55 5.41 -6.70
CA GLU A 18 -2.76 4.19 -6.81
C GLU A 18 -1.94 4.18 -8.10
N LEU A 19 -2.51 4.63 -9.23
CA LEU A 19 -1.78 4.79 -10.49
C LEU A 19 -0.69 5.84 -10.41
N PHE A 20 -0.91 6.93 -9.66
CA PHE A 20 0.13 7.91 -9.39
C PHE A 20 1.26 7.29 -8.56
N VAL A 21 0.92 6.56 -7.50
CA VAL A 21 1.90 5.88 -6.65
C VAL A 21 2.66 4.78 -7.42
N PHE A 22 1.98 4.00 -8.26
CA PHE A 22 2.62 3.04 -9.15
C PHE A 22 3.64 3.71 -10.08
N LYS A 23 3.34 4.91 -10.60
CA LYS A 23 4.31 5.68 -11.41
C LYS A 23 5.54 6.08 -10.60
N LEU A 24 5.36 6.53 -9.35
CA LEU A 24 6.48 6.89 -8.46
C LEU A 24 7.39 5.70 -8.16
N VAL A 25 6.79 4.51 -8.05
CA VAL A 25 7.49 3.26 -7.74
C VAL A 25 8.07 2.58 -9.00
N GLY A 26 7.87 3.16 -10.18
CA GLY A 26 8.36 2.58 -11.44
C GLY A 26 7.55 1.39 -11.95
N LEU A 27 6.33 1.19 -11.46
CA LEU A 27 5.37 0.15 -11.87
C LEU A 27 4.35 0.69 -12.89
N LYS A 28 4.82 1.43 -13.89
CA LYS A 28 3.95 2.09 -14.88
C LYS A 28 3.16 1.09 -15.74
N SER A 29 3.61 -0.17 -15.85
CA SER A 29 2.91 -1.21 -16.59
C SER A 29 1.47 -1.46 -16.12
N PHE A 30 1.14 -1.21 -14.84
CA PHE A 30 -0.24 -1.38 -14.36
C PHE A 30 -1.25 -0.40 -14.99
N GLU A 31 -0.81 0.76 -15.47
CA GLU A 31 -1.70 1.70 -16.16
C GLU A 31 -2.23 1.13 -17.47
N GLN A 32 -1.47 0.22 -18.11
CA GLN A 32 -1.86 -0.40 -19.37
C GLN A 32 -3.07 -1.32 -19.23
N ALA A 33 -3.30 -1.88 -18.04
CA ALA A 33 -4.44 -2.77 -17.76
C ALA A 33 -5.81 -2.07 -17.94
N PHE A 34 -5.84 -0.74 -17.94
CA PHE A 34 -7.06 0.05 -18.11
C PHE A 34 -7.30 0.53 -19.55
N ASN A 35 -6.40 0.21 -20.49
CA ASN A 35 -6.52 0.64 -21.89
C ASN A 35 -7.20 -0.46 -22.73
N ILE A 36 -8.50 -0.32 -22.96
CA ILE A 36 -9.39 -1.30 -23.64
C ILE A 36 -8.93 -1.62 -25.08
N ASN A 37 -8.31 -0.67 -25.78
CA ASN A 37 -7.95 -0.82 -27.20
C ASN A 37 -6.67 -1.64 -27.46
N ASN A 38 -5.94 -2.07 -26.43
CA ASN A 38 -4.67 -2.82 -26.57
C ASN A 38 -4.77 -4.32 -26.24
N SER A 39 -5.98 -4.86 -26.10
CA SER A 39 -6.23 -6.27 -25.71
C SER A 39 -5.62 -7.32 -26.65
N ASN A 40 -5.28 -6.95 -27.89
CA ASN A 40 -4.62 -7.83 -28.86
C ASN A 40 -3.08 -7.82 -28.79
N THR A 41 -2.45 -6.88 -28.09
CA THR A 41 -0.99 -6.90 -27.84
C THR A 41 -0.70 -7.57 -26.49
N LYS A 42 -0.99 -8.88 -26.41
CA LYS A 42 -0.72 -9.74 -25.26
C LYS A 42 0.79 -10.02 -25.12
N LYS A 43 1.53 -9.03 -24.63
CA LYS A 43 2.75 -9.28 -23.87
C LYS A 43 2.97 -8.08 -22.99
N GLN A 44 2.83 -8.29 -21.68
CA GLN A 44 3.37 -7.36 -20.70
C GLN A 44 4.90 -7.42 -20.84
N ASP A 45 5.43 -6.67 -21.80
CA ASP A 45 6.86 -6.58 -21.99
C ASP A 45 7.44 -5.95 -20.73
N LEU A 46 8.15 -6.75 -19.95
CA LEU A 46 8.91 -6.24 -18.82
C LEU A 46 9.83 -5.16 -19.36
N LYS A 47 9.58 -3.92 -18.94
CA LYS A 47 10.56 -2.88 -19.15
C LYS A 47 11.66 -3.12 -18.14
N TYR A 48 12.89 -3.27 -18.62
CA TYR A 48 14.08 -3.44 -17.79
C TYR A 48 14.15 -2.41 -16.65
N TRP A 49 13.65 -1.19 -16.87
CA TRP A 49 13.54 -0.15 -15.86
C TRP A 49 12.72 -0.53 -14.62
N GLU A 50 11.62 -1.28 -14.76
CA GLU A 50 10.79 -1.68 -13.60
C GLU A 50 11.56 -2.62 -12.66
N ILE A 51 12.42 -3.48 -13.22
CA ILE A 51 13.29 -4.38 -12.45
C ILE A 51 14.32 -3.56 -11.67
N ILE A 52 14.97 -2.60 -12.34
CA ILE A 52 15.99 -1.74 -11.72
C ILE A 52 15.40 -0.95 -10.54
N PHE A 53 14.20 -0.37 -10.72
CA PHE A 53 13.53 0.36 -9.64
C PHE A 53 13.25 -0.54 -8.43
N ILE A 54 12.78 -1.76 -8.65
CA ILE A 54 12.48 -2.67 -7.54
C ILE A 54 13.74 -3.10 -6.81
N ILE A 55 14.81 -3.42 -7.53
CA ILE A 55 16.11 -3.72 -6.91
C ILE A 55 16.58 -2.51 -6.07
N ALA A 56 16.46 -1.30 -6.62
CA ALA A 56 16.82 -0.06 -5.93
C ALA A 56 15.95 0.21 -4.67
N THR A 57 14.69 -0.23 -4.65
CA THR A 57 13.83 -0.13 -3.45
C THR A 57 14.09 -1.24 -2.44
N PHE A 58 14.38 -2.46 -2.90
CA PHE A 58 14.53 -3.63 -2.06
C PHE A 58 15.86 -3.63 -1.31
N TRP A 59 16.93 -3.14 -1.94
CA TRP A 59 18.28 -3.12 -1.37
C TRP A 59 18.40 -2.33 -0.06
N PRO A 60 17.93 -1.06 0.06
CA PRO A 60 18.00 -0.32 1.32
C PRO A 60 17.21 -1.00 2.45
N LEU A 61 16.04 -1.57 2.13
CA LEU A 61 15.21 -2.28 3.09
C LEU A 61 15.93 -3.51 3.65
N THR A 62 16.54 -4.32 2.78
CA THR A 62 17.29 -5.51 3.24
C THR A 62 18.55 -5.15 3.97
N PHE A 63 19.26 -4.10 3.54
CA PHE A 63 20.43 -3.57 4.22
C PHE A 63 20.13 -3.21 5.69
N LEU A 64 19.01 -2.51 5.93
CA LEU A 64 18.59 -2.16 7.29
C LEU A 64 18.15 -3.39 8.09
N SER A 65 17.38 -4.30 7.50
CA SER A 65 16.99 -5.55 8.18
C SER A 65 18.20 -6.38 8.63
N ILE A 66 19.23 -6.51 7.78
CA ILE A 66 20.46 -7.23 8.13
C ILE A 66 21.19 -6.50 9.27
N SER A 67 21.26 -5.18 9.22
CA SER A 67 21.91 -4.37 10.27
C SER A 67 21.17 -4.50 11.60
N LEU A 68 19.84 -4.53 11.61
CA LEU A 68 19.01 -4.75 12.79
C LEU A 68 19.20 -6.15 13.39
N VAL A 69 19.17 -7.19 12.56
CA VAL A 69 19.38 -8.57 13.02
C VAL A 69 20.74 -8.74 13.69
N LYS A 70 21.78 -8.05 13.20
CA LYS A 70 23.10 -8.03 13.84
C LYS A 70 23.14 -7.24 15.15
N THR A 71 22.33 -6.20 15.24
CA THR A 71 22.32 -5.26 16.38
C THR A 71 21.53 -5.79 17.57
N ILE A 72 20.38 -6.43 17.34
CA ILE A 72 19.47 -6.90 18.38
C ILE A 72 20.16 -7.78 19.45
N PRO A 73 20.99 -8.78 19.09
CA PRO A 73 21.67 -9.62 20.10
C PRO A 73 22.60 -8.84 21.04
N ILE A 74 23.19 -7.74 20.56
CA ILE A 74 24.12 -6.91 21.33
C ILE A 74 23.36 -6.18 22.45
N TYR A 75 22.18 -5.65 22.15
CA TYR A 75 21.37 -4.89 23.11
C TYR A 75 20.47 -5.77 23.98
N PHE A 76 20.20 -7.02 23.59
CA PHE A 76 19.32 -7.93 24.32
C PHE A 76 19.74 -8.11 25.78
N GLY A 77 21.04 -8.14 26.06
CA GLY A 77 21.59 -8.25 27.41
C GLY A 77 21.84 -6.93 28.14
N VAL A 78 21.74 -5.79 27.45
CA VAL A 78 22.14 -4.47 27.98
C VAL A 78 20.94 -3.59 28.28
N ASN A 79 20.02 -3.47 27.32
CA ASN A 79 18.83 -2.64 27.46
C ASN A 79 17.66 -3.29 26.73
N PHE A 80 16.79 -3.93 27.52
CA PHE A 80 15.63 -4.64 27.00
C PHE A 80 14.65 -3.71 26.28
N SER A 81 14.41 -2.49 26.81
CA SER A 81 13.53 -1.50 26.17
C SER A 81 14.02 -1.13 24.77
N MET A 82 15.33 -0.91 24.61
CA MET A 82 15.93 -0.64 23.30
C MET A 82 15.79 -1.84 22.35
N THR A 83 15.88 -3.05 22.89
CA THR A 83 15.72 -4.27 22.11
C THR A 83 14.28 -4.44 21.60
N CYS A 84 13.27 -4.13 22.43
CA CYS A 84 11.87 -4.10 22.01
C CYS A 84 11.63 -3.09 20.89
N TYR A 85 12.24 -1.90 20.97
CA TYR A 85 12.21 -0.91 19.88
C TYR A 85 12.84 -1.44 18.58
N LEU A 86 14.01 -2.07 18.64
CA LEU A 86 14.66 -2.61 17.45
C LEU A 86 13.88 -3.78 16.83
N PHE A 87 13.23 -4.60 17.65
CA PHE A 87 12.31 -5.64 17.17
C PHE A 87 11.09 -5.07 16.46
N SER A 88 10.47 -4.02 17.03
CA SER A 88 9.36 -3.28 16.42
C SER A 88 9.71 -2.80 15.00
N VAL A 89 10.87 -2.17 14.85
CA VAL A 89 11.37 -1.71 13.56
C VAL A 89 11.60 -2.89 12.60
N LEU A 90 12.22 -3.97 13.09
CA LEU A 90 12.47 -5.16 12.26
C LEU A 90 11.17 -5.76 11.73
N PHE A 91 10.15 -5.92 12.58
CA PHE A 91 8.84 -6.45 12.18
C PHE A 91 8.12 -5.52 11.21
N SER A 92 8.21 -4.21 11.41
CA SER A 92 7.66 -3.24 10.46
C SER A 92 8.30 -3.36 9.07
N LEU A 93 9.63 -3.50 9.02
CA LEU A 93 10.35 -3.70 7.76
C LEU A 93 10.03 -5.03 7.09
N THR A 94 9.83 -6.11 7.85
CA THR A 94 9.45 -7.40 7.25
C THR A 94 8.05 -7.35 6.65
N ILE A 95 7.08 -6.66 7.25
CA ILE A 95 5.76 -6.41 6.64
C ILE A 95 5.92 -5.72 5.28
N ILE A 96 6.73 -4.67 5.22
CA ILE A 96 6.97 -3.90 3.99
C ILE A 96 7.62 -4.78 2.92
N GLN A 97 8.63 -5.57 3.28
CA GLN A 97 9.28 -6.50 2.36
C GLN A 97 8.29 -7.55 1.83
N ILE A 98 7.41 -8.08 2.67
CA ILE A 98 6.35 -9.01 2.25
C ILE A 98 5.38 -8.33 1.28
N LYS A 99 4.93 -7.11 1.58
CA LYS A 99 4.09 -6.29 0.69
C LYS A 99 4.75 -6.10 -0.68
N LEU A 100 6.02 -5.70 -0.70
CA LEU A 100 6.82 -5.50 -1.92
C LEU A 100 6.99 -6.79 -2.73
N ILE A 101 7.45 -7.87 -2.09
CA ILE A 101 7.64 -9.18 -2.74
C ILE A 101 6.31 -9.67 -3.32
N ARG A 102 5.21 -9.55 -2.57
CA ARG A 102 3.89 -9.99 -3.06
C ARG A 102 3.39 -9.17 -4.23
N LEU A 103 3.51 -7.85 -4.18
CA LEU A 103 3.13 -6.98 -5.28
C LEU A 103 3.90 -7.34 -6.57
N TRP A 104 5.20 -7.62 -6.43
CA TRP A 104 6.04 -8.00 -7.56
C TRP A 104 5.77 -9.42 -8.07
N SER A 105 5.85 -10.43 -7.21
CA SER A 105 5.67 -11.83 -7.61
C SER A 105 4.27 -12.11 -8.17
N CYS A 106 3.25 -11.38 -7.70
CA CYS A 106 1.88 -11.53 -8.17
C CYS A 106 1.44 -10.45 -9.18
N ARG A 107 2.38 -9.67 -9.75
CA ARG A 107 2.05 -8.56 -10.67
C ARG A 107 1.15 -8.97 -11.84
N LEU A 108 1.36 -10.16 -12.43
CA LEU A 108 0.56 -10.65 -13.55
C LEU A 108 -0.88 -10.89 -13.11
N LYS A 109 -1.07 -11.42 -11.89
CA LYS A 109 -2.40 -11.63 -11.30
C LYS A 109 -3.09 -10.29 -11.04
N PHE A 110 -2.36 -9.28 -10.54
CA PHE A 110 -2.88 -7.93 -10.39
C PHE A 110 -3.27 -7.30 -11.73
N TYR A 111 -2.44 -7.48 -12.77
CA TYR A 111 -2.74 -7.00 -14.11
C TYR A 111 -4.05 -7.60 -14.65
N ILE A 112 -4.18 -8.94 -14.62
CA ILE A 112 -5.39 -9.65 -15.07
C ILE A 112 -6.61 -9.22 -14.25
N LEU A 113 -6.43 -9.02 -12.94
CA LEU A 113 -7.48 -8.55 -12.04
C LEU A 113 -7.97 -7.14 -12.45
N PHE A 114 -7.06 -6.19 -12.66
CA PHE A 114 -7.41 -4.83 -13.07
C PHE A 114 -8.09 -4.80 -14.44
N GLU A 115 -7.58 -5.56 -15.40
CA GLU A 115 -8.18 -5.69 -16.73
C GLU A 115 -9.60 -6.25 -16.64
N THR A 116 -9.79 -7.33 -15.89
CA THR A 116 -11.11 -7.96 -15.71
C THR A 116 -12.09 -7.01 -15.02
N LEU A 117 -11.66 -6.29 -13.98
CA LEU A 117 -12.49 -5.30 -13.30
C LEU A 117 -12.83 -4.12 -14.19
N ASN A 118 -11.89 -3.65 -15.01
CA ASN A 118 -12.13 -2.57 -15.97
C ASN A 118 -13.19 -2.99 -16.99
N ASN A 119 -13.08 -4.19 -17.56
CA ASN A 119 -14.05 -4.69 -18.54
C ASN A 119 -15.46 -4.81 -17.94
N ILE A 120 -15.59 -5.34 -16.72
CA ILE A 120 -16.90 -5.46 -16.05
C ILE A 120 -17.47 -4.08 -15.74
N TRP A 121 -16.63 -3.15 -15.26
CA TRP A 121 -17.06 -1.80 -14.94
C TRP A 121 -17.62 -1.09 -16.18
N GLU A 122 -16.90 -1.14 -17.29
CA GLU A 122 -17.32 -0.47 -18.52
C GLU A 122 -18.53 -1.13 -19.17
N GLU A 123 -18.62 -2.46 -19.15
CA GLU A 123 -19.79 -3.18 -19.69
C GLU A 123 -21.06 -2.90 -18.88
N SER A 124 -20.94 -2.81 -17.55
CA SER A 124 -22.10 -2.96 -16.67
C SER A 124 -22.46 -1.75 -15.80
N ILE A 125 -21.56 -0.79 -15.63
CA ILE A 125 -21.72 0.33 -14.71
C ILE A 125 -21.76 1.66 -15.45
N THR A 126 -20.87 1.89 -16.43
CA THR A 126 -20.76 3.19 -17.13
C THR A 126 -22.07 3.63 -17.78
N ASN A 127 -22.90 2.69 -18.23
CA ASN A 127 -24.18 2.97 -18.90
C ASN A 127 -25.40 3.03 -17.97
N ARG A 128 -25.22 2.93 -16.64
CA ARG A 128 -26.32 2.81 -15.66
C ARG A 128 -26.67 4.14 -15.02
N ILE A 129 -27.65 4.84 -15.61
CA ILE A 129 -28.15 6.12 -15.10
C ILE A 129 -29.06 5.92 -13.87
N ASP A 130 -29.75 4.79 -13.81
CA ASP A 130 -30.67 4.36 -12.74
C ASP A 130 -30.00 4.29 -11.36
N LEU A 131 -28.82 3.67 -11.29
CA LEU A 131 -28.09 3.44 -10.03
C LEU A 131 -27.00 4.49 -9.75
N LYS A 132 -26.91 5.51 -10.61
CA LYS A 132 -25.87 6.54 -10.57
C LYS A 132 -25.68 7.14 -9.17
N ASN A 133 -26.77 7.51 -8.50
CA ASN A 133 -26.69 8.18 -7.20
C ASN A 133 -26.12 7.27 -6.11
N GLN A 134 -26.53 5.99 -6.07
CA GLN A 134 -26.02 5.02 -5.09
C GLN A 134 -24.54 4.71 -5.34
N ILE A 135 -24.17 4.52 -6.61
CA ILE A 135 -22.77 4.26 -7.02
C ILE A 135 -21.88 5.44 -6.64
N VAL A 136 -22.32 6.66 -6.96
CA VAL A 136 -21.57 7.88 -6.61
C VAL A 136 -21.48 8.05 -5.10
N GLU A 137 -22.53 7.72 -4.34
CA GLU A 137 -22.51 7.79 -2.88
C GLU A 137 -21.45 6.86 -2.28
N ILE A 138 -21.38 5.59 -2.71
CA ILE A 138 -20.38 4.64 -2.22
C ILE A 138 -18.96 5.12 -2.54
N ILE A 139 -18.73 5.60 -3.77
CA ILE A 139 -17.43 6.13 -4.19
C ILE A 139 -17.07 7.39 -3.38
N HIS A 140 -18.04 8.28 -3.16
CA HIS A 140 -17.86 9.52 -2.41
C HIS A 140 -17.60 9.25 -0.92
N LYS A 141 -18.13 8.15 -0.36
CA LYS A 141 -17.80 7.71 1.01
C LYS A 141 -16.38 7.12 1.09
N SER A 142 -15.95 6.37 0.08
CA SER A 142 -14.63 5.70 0.07
C SER A 142 -13.45 6.66 -0.18
N LYS A 143 -13.57 7.59 -1.14
CA LYS A 143 -12.48 8.52 -1.51
C LYS A 143 -11.90 9.38 -0.38
N PRO A 144 -12.68 10.06 0.48
CA PRO A 144 -12.12 10.88 1.55
C PRO A 144 -11.37 10.04 2.58
N ILE A 145 -11.81 8.80 2.84
CA ILE A 145 -11.10 7.87 3.73
C ILE A 145 -9.72 7.55 3.17
N GLN A 146 -9.62 7.27 1.87
CA GLN A 146 -8.35 7.02 1.19
C GLN A 146 -7.42 8.23 1.24
N GLN A 147 -7.94 9.42 0.94
CA GLN A 147 -7.16 10.67 0.97
C GLN A 147 -6.64 10.98 2.37
N PHE A 148 -7.50 10.81 3.39
CA PHE A 148 -7.13 10.98 4.77
C PHE A 148 -6.06 9.99 5.22
N TYR A 149 -6.18 8.72 4.81
CA TYR A 149 -5.18 7.69 5.08
C TYR A 149 -3.81 8.04 4.47
N VAL A 150 -3.78 8.48 3.21
CA VAL A 150 -2.56 8.95 2.55
C VAL A 150 -1.94 10.12 3.29
N PHE A 151 -2.75 11.11 3.65
CA PHE A 151 -2.30 12.31 4.36
C PHE A 151 -1.66 11.94 5.70
N ILE A 152 -2.31 11.11 6.51
CA ILE A 152 -1.75 10.63 7.78
C ILE A 152 -0.45 9.86 7.54
N GLY A 153 -0.43 8.92 6.59
CA GLY A 153 0.76 8.13 6.31
C GLY A 153 1.96 9.00 5.93
N LEU A 154 1.76 9.98 5.03
CA LEU A 154 2.80 10.93 4.64
C LEU A 154 3.24 11.84 5.80
N ALA A 155 2.30 12.32 6.61
CA ALA A 155 2.61 13.16 7.77
C ALA A 155 3.43 12.39 8.81
N LEU A 156 3.07 11.13 9.10
CA LEU A 156 3.82 10.26 10.02
C LEU A 156 5.23 9.95 9.48
N SER A 157 5.37 9.62 8.20
CA SER A 157 6.68 9.43 7.57
C SER A 157 7.54 10.69 7.65
N PHE A 158 6.95 11.86 7.40
CA PHE A 158 7.65 13.14 7.50
C PHE A 158 8.12 13.42 8.94
N CYS A 159 7.23 13.27 9.93
CA CYS A 159 7.58 13.41 11.34
C CYS A 159 8.73 12.48 11.76
N TYR A 160 8.74 11.23 11.26
CA TYR A 160 9.82 10.29 11.54
C TYR A 160 11.18 10.76 10.98
N THR A 161 11.19 11.28 9.75
CA THR A 161 12.42 11.81 9.12
C THR A 161 12.94 13.10 9.73
N LEU A 162 12.09 13.88 10.42
CA LEU A 162 12.50 15.15 11.02
C LEU A 162 13.39 14.98 12.27
N ARG A 163 13.29 13.85 12.96
CA ARG A 163 14.01 13.59 14.22
C ARG A 163 15.53 13.86 14.15
N PRO A 164 16.31 13.30 13.21
CA PRO A 164 17.76 13.55 13.14
C PRO A 164 18.10 15.04 12.97
N TYR A 165 17.29 15.78 12.21
CA TYR A 165 17.52 17.22 12.02
C TYR A 165 17.28 18.02 13.29
N ILE A 166 16.23 17.70 14.05
CA ILE A 166 15.93 18.36 15.33
C ILE A 166 17.09 18.16 16.31
N VAL A 167 17.65 16.95 16.37
CA VAL A 167 18.80 16.66 17.24
C VAL A 167 20.03 17.46 16.82
N VAL A 168 20.39 17.45 15.52
CA VAL A 168 21.54 18.21 15.02
C VAL A 168 21.39 19.71 15.29
N ILE A 169 20.20 20.28 15.06
CA ILE A 169 19.92 21.69 15.35
C ILE A 169 20.07 21.97 16.84
N LYS A 170 19.54 21.09 17.70
CA LYS A 170 19.67 21.25 19.15
C LYS A 170 21.13 21.24 19.59
N THR A 171 21.92 20.30 19.08
CA THR A 171 23.36 20.21 19.36
C THR A 171 24.11 21.44 18.87
N TYR A 172 23.78 21.96 17.68
CA TYR A 172 24.35 23.21 17.16
C TYR A 172 24.07 24.41 18.06
N MET A 173 22.83 24.53 18.55
CA MET A 173 22.41 25.64 19.42
C MET A 173 23.00 25.55 20.83
N SER A 174 23.35 24.34 21.30
CA SER A 174 23.97 24.13 22.61
C SER A 174 25.50 24.09 22.59
N LEU A 175 26.13 24.18 21.40
CA LEU A 175 27.57 24.07 21.26
C LEU A 175 28.25 25.30 21.88
N SER A 176 29.15 25.06 22.85
CA SER A 176 30.14 26.05 23.29
C SER A 176 31.36 26.02 22.35
N GLU A 177 32.15 27.10 22.28
CA GLU A 177 33.18 27.36 21.25
C GLU A 177 34.25 26.25 21.05
N ASN A 178 34.37 25.25 21.93
CA ASN A 178 35.40 24.22 21.89
C ASN A 178 34.88 22.77 21.76
N GLU A 179 33.58 22.54 21.60
CA GLU A 179 33.03 21.18 21.45
C GLU A 179 32.90 20.78 19.99
N THR A 180 33.45 19.61 19.63
CA THR A 180 33.28 19.04 18.29
C THR A 180 31.90 18.40 18.16
N MET A 181 31.26 18.62 17.02
CA MET A 181 29.97 18.02 16.68
C MET A 181 30.05 16.49 16.68
N THR A 182 29.33 15.84 17.60
CA THR A 182 29.18 14.38 17.62
C THR A 182 28.00 13.96 16.74
N TYR A 183 28.29 13.50 15.52
CA TYR A 183 27.31 12.98 14.56
C TYR A 183 26.75 11.61 14.98
N THR A 184 25.97 11.56 16.07
CA THR A 184 25.62 10.30 16.77
C THR A 184 24.18 9.84 16.59
N GLU A 185 23.24 10.73 16.25
CA GLU A 185 21.80 10.40 16.21
C GLU A 185 21.28 10.32 14.76
N LEU A 186 20.86 9.11 14.38
CA LEU A 186 20.23 8.78 13.10
C LEU A 186 18.72 8.54 13.30
N ALA A 187 17.93 8.43 12.22
CA ALA A 187 16.49 8.14 12.32
C ALA A 187 16.24 6.80 13.02
N TYR A 188 17.08 5.79 12.74
CA TYR A 188 17.13 4.54 13.48
C TYR A 188 18.28 4.55 14.51
N SER A 189 18.10 5.34 15.58
CA SER A 189 19.06 5.41 16.69
C SER A 189 19.43 4.00 17.21
N GLY A 190 20.71 3.78 17.48
CA GLY A 190 21.23 2.54 18.08
C GLY A 190 21.47 1.36 17.13
N VAL A 191 21.17 1.50 15.83
CA VAL A 191 21.52 0.48 14.83
C VAL A 191 23.02 0.50 14.55
N ASN A 192 23.67 -0.66 14.66
CA ASN A 192 25.07 -0.79 14.29
C ASN A 192 25.20 -0.97 12.78
N TYR A 193 25.35 0.16 12.08
CA TYR A 193 25.65 0.16 10.65
C TYR A 193 27.08 -0.29 10.36
N PRO A 194 27.34 -0.93 9.19
CA PRO A 194 28.69 -1.30 8.78
C PRO A 194 29.58 -0.08 8.50
N ILE A 195 28.97 1.07 8.20
CA ILE A 195 29.64 2.36 8.02
C ILE A 195 29.46 3.15 9.31
N LYS A 196 30.55 3.65 9.90
CA LYS A 196 30.49 4.49 11.10
C LYS A 196 30.21 5.95 10.73
N PRO A 197 29.35 6.67 11.46
CA PRO A 197 29.00 8.06 11.20
C PRO A 197 30.06 9.06 11.71
N ASP A 198 31.32 8.65 11.86
CA ASP A 198 32.39 9.45 12.47
C ASP A 198 32.79 10.68 11.62
N THR A 199 32.46 10.67 10.32
CA THR A 199 32.71 11.77 9.39
C THR A 199 31.41 12.33 8.81
N LEU A 200 31.39 13.63 8.48
CA LEU A 200 30.23 14.30 7.88
C LEU A 200 29.73 13.56 6.62
N THR A 201 30.65 13.14 5.74
CA THR A 201 30.29 12.44 4.50
C THR A 201 29.61 11.10 4.78
N ASN A 202 30.14 10.31 5.72
CA ASN A 202 29.54 9.03 6.09
C ASN A 202 28.16 9.24 6.74
N TYR A 203 28.04 10.24 7.60
CA TYR A 203 26.78 10.63 8.23
C TYR A 203 25.73 11.02 7.19
N LEU A 204 26.08 11.87 6.21
CA LEU A 204 25.16 12.29 5.14
C LEU A 204 24.74 11.13 4.24
N VAL A 205 25.64 10.20 3.93
CA VAL A 205 25.33 8.99 3.15
C VAL A 205 24.36 8.09 3.90
N LEU A 206 24.60 7.84 5.19
CA LEU A 206 23.69 7.03 6.02
C LEU A 206 22.32 7.69 6.15
N LEU A 207 22.30 9.01 6.37
CA LEU A 207 21.07 9.78 6.44
C LEU A 207 20.27 9.68 5.13
N ALA A 208 20.94 9.76 3.97
CA ALA A 208 20.30 9.60 2.67
C ALA A 208 19.70 8.19 2.49
N ILE A 209 20.41 7.14 2.93
CA ILE A 209 19.91 5.75 2.90
C ILE A 209 18.67 5.61 3.79
N GLU A 210 18.67 6.17 5.00
CA GLU A 210 17.53 6.13 5.91
C GLU A 210 16.31 6.87 5.35
N HIS A 211 16.51 8.03 4.72
CA HIS A 211 15.42 8.75 4.04
C HIS A 211 14.84 7.93 2.90
N GLN A 212 15.70 7.27 2.10
CA GLN A 212 15.26 6.38 1.04
C GLN A 212 14.42 5.21 1.60
N ILE A 213 14.85 4.64 2.72
CA ILE A 213 14.11 3.57 3.41
C ILE A 213 12.74 4.07 3.84
N VAL A 214 12.65 5.18 4.59
CA VAL A 214 11.38 5.71 5.12
C VAL A 214 10.44 6.08 3.98
N PHE A 215 10.95 6.68 2.91
CA PHE A 215 10.19 7.04 1.73
C PHE A 215 9.56 5.81 1.05
N PHE A 216 10.36 4.80 0.70
CA PHE A 216 9.84 3.60 0.05
C PHE A 216 8.96 2.77 0.99
N ALA A 217 9.34 2.66 2.27
CA ALA A 217 8.54 2.01 3.30
C ALA A 217 7.13 2.61 3.38
N GLY A 218 7.04 3.93 3.54
CA GLY A 218 5.76 4.64 3.62
C GLY A 218 4.93 4.46 2.35
N ILE A 219 5.55 4.59 1.17
CA ILE A 219 4.86 4.43 -0.10
C ILE A 219 4.28 3.03 -0.28
N TYR A 220 5.07 1.97 -0.07
CA TYR A 220 4.58 0.60 -0.24
C TYR A 220 3.54 0.22 0.81
N PHE A 221 3.69 0.75 2.02
CA PHE A 221 2.72 0.54 3.08
C PHE A 221 1.35 1.10 2.68
N ILE A 222 1.31 2.38 2.28
CA ILE A 222 0.11 3.08 1.83
C ILE A 222 -0.47 2.43 0.57
N LEU A 223 0.37 2.13 -0.43
CA LEU A 223 -0.07 1.58 -1.72
C LEU A 223 -0.85 0.27 -1.56
N CYS A 224 -0.34 -0.68 -0.77
CA CYS A 224 -1.00 -1.96 -0.59
C CYS A 224 -2.37 -1.81 0.07
N ASP A 225 -2.50 -0.93 1.06
CA ASP A 225 -3.75 -0.76 1.80
C ASP A 225 -4.77 0.00 0.95
N LEU A 226 -4.34 1.03 0.20
CA LEU A 226 -5.19 1.71 -0.78
C LEU A 226 -5.73 0.77 -1.85
N LEU A 227 -4.85 -0.08 -2.42
CA LEU A 227 -5.26 -1.06 -3.41
C LEU A 227 -6.33 -1.99 -2.86
N PHE A 228 -6.19 -2.44 -1.61
CA PHE A 228 -7.19 -3.29 -0.97
C PHE A 228 -8.53 -2.56 -0.81
N ILE A 229 -8.52 -1.32 -0.32
CA ILE A 229 -9.73 -0.50 -0.15
C ILE A 229 -10.43 -0.24 -1.49
N THR A 230 -9.68 0.12 -2.53
CA THR A 230 -10.24 0.42 -3.85
C THR A 230 -10.79 -0.83 -4.54
N LEU A 231 -10.06 -1.95 -4.49
CA LEU A 231 -10.53 -3.23 -5.04
C LEU A 231 -11.82 -3.72 -4.36
N THR A 232 -11.88 -3.65 -3.04
CA THR A 232 -13.09 -4.03 -2.29
C THR A 232 -14.24 -3.09 -2.60
N THR A 233 -14.01 -1.78 -2.66
CA THR A 233 -15.03 -0.78 -3.04
C THR A 233 -15.63 -1.09 -4.42
N ILE A 234 -14.79 -1.36 -5.42
CA ILE A 234 -15.24 -1.68 -6.79
C ILE A 234 -16.08 -2.96 -6.81
N ILE A 235 -15.67 -3.99 -6.07
CA ILE A 235 -16.41 -5.24 -5.97
C ILE A 235 -17.75 -5.04 -5.27
N THR A 236 -17.80 -4.26 -4.18
CA THR A 236 -19.03 -3.94 -3.48
C THR A 236 -20.02 -3.24 -4.41
N VAL A 237 -19.57 -2.27 -5.22
CA VAL A 237 -20.43 -1.63 -6.22
C VAL A 237 -20.94 -2.64 -7.25
N ASN A 238 -20.07 -3.55 -7.70
CA ASN A 238 -20.48 -4.58 -8.66
C ASN A 238 -21.50 -5.58 -8.09
N PHE A 239 -21.39 -5.95 -6.81
CA PHE A 239 -22.40 -6.76 -6.13
C PHE A 239 -23.72 -6.02 -5.99
N MET A 240 -23.70 -4.75 -5.56
CA MET A 240 -24.90 -3.91 -5.46
C MET A 240 -25.65 -3.84 -6.79
N VAL A 241 -24.94 -3.61 -7.89
CA VAL A 241 -25.55 -3.60 -9.22
C VAL A 241 -26.14 -4.96 -9.57
N THR A 242 -25.45 -6.06 -9.23
CA THR A 242 -25.93 -7.41 -9.52
C THR A 242 -27.15 -7.79 -8.67
N ASP A 243 -27.22 -7.32 -7.42
CA ASP A 243 -28.37 -7.51 -6.52
C ASP A 243 -29.61 -6.78 -7.04
N GLU A 244 -29.46 -5.55 -7.54
CA GLU A 244 -30.57 -4.83 -8.16
C GLU A 244 -31.13 -5.54 -9.39
N TYR A 245 -30.27 -6.17 -10.20
CA TYR A 245 -30.73 -7.02 -11.30
C TYR A 245 -31.56 -8.20 -10.81
N LEU A 246 -31.22 -8.77 -9.65
CA LEU A 246 -31.93 -9.89 -9.06
C LEU A 246 -33.31 -9.45 -8.54
N ASN A 247 -33.39 -8.28 -7.89
CA ASN A 247 -34.65 -7.68 -7.43
C ASN A 247 -35.60 -7.35 -8.61
N LEU A 248 -35.09 -6.72 -9.66
CA LEU A 248 -35.87 -6.43 -10.87
C LEU A 248 -36.32 -7.71 -11.58
N PHE A 249 -35.49 -8.74 -11.53
CA PHE A 249 -35.80 -10.03 -12.12
C PHE A 249 -36.85 -10.82 -11.32
N GLU A 250 -36.86 -10.74 -9.98
CA GLU A 250 -37.90 -11.35 -9.15
C GLU A 250 -39.29 -10.81 -9.51
N ILE A 251 -39.39 -9.51 -9.77
CA ILE A 251 -40.61 -8.85 -10.26
C ILE A 251 -40.99 -9.38 -11.66
N TYR A 252 -40.00 -9.62 -12.53
CA TYR A 252 -40.22 -10.07 -13.92
C TYR A 252 -40.52 -11.58 -14.04
N LEU A 253 -40.00 -12.41 -13.13
CA LEU A 253 -40.22 -13.85 -13.05
C LEU A 253 -41.68 -14.20 -12.80
N ALA A 254 -42.40 -13.32 -12.10
CA ALA A 254 -43.85 -13.41 -11.93
C ALA A 254 -44.59 -13.37 -13.28
N THR A 255 -43.96 -12.82 -14.33
CA THR A 255 -44.56 -12.62 -15.66
C THR A 255 -43.97 -13.46 -16.79
N ASN A 256 -42.69 -13.85 -16.77
CA ASN A 256 -42.12 -14.72 -17.82
C ASN A 256 -40.83 -15.44 -17.38
N LYS A 257 -40.75 -16.76 -17.64
CA LYS A 257 -39.61 -17.62 -17.27
C LYS A 257 -38.47 -17.57 -18.29
N ASN A 258 -37.73 -16.47 -18.36
CA ASN A 258 -36.52 -16.38 -19.21
C ASN A 258 -35.29 -16.94 -18.48
N LEU A 259 -35.02 -18.23 -18.68
CA LEU A 259 -33.85 -18.96 -18.14
C LEU A 259 -32.49 -18.35 -18.55
N GLU A 260 -32.43 -17.68 -19.71
CA GLU A 260 -31.20 -17.07 -20.23
C GLU A 260 -30.72 -15.90 -19.35
N ILE A 261 -31.66 -15.10 -18.83
CA ILE A 261 -31.36 -13.96 -17.95
C ILE A 261 -30.84 -14.47 -16.60
N ILE A 262 -31.46 -15.52 -16.06
CA ILE A 262 -31.00 -16.20 -14.82
C ILE A 262 -29.56 -16.68 -15.00
N ASN A 263 -29.28 -17.37 -16.10
CA ASN A 263 -27.95 -17.90 -16.36
C ASN A 263 -26.90 -16.77 -16.47
N LYS A 264 -27.26 -15.63 -17.08
CA LYS A 264 -26.39 -14.45 -17.15
C LYS A 264 -26.11 -13.86 -15.76
N ILE A 265 -27.12 -13.74 -14.89
CA ILE A 265 -26.97 -13.22 -13.53
C ILE A 265 -26.12 -14.16 -12.66
N ILE A 266 -26.39 -15.47 -12.71
CA ILE A 266 -25.61 -16.48 -11.99
C ILE A 266 -24.14 -16.43 -12.43
N ARG A 267 -23.89 -16.41 -13.74
CA ARG A 267 -22.53 -16.35 -14.28
C ARG A 267 -21.79 -15.10 -13.80
N ARG A 268 -22.49 -13.96 -13.72
CA ARG A 268 -21.94 -12.71 -13.18
C ARG A 268 -21.60 -12.82 -11.69
N HIS A 269 -22.49 -13.36 -10.87
CA HIS A 269 -22.20 -13.61 -9.44
C HIS A 269 -21.01 -14.55 -9.24
N CYS A 270 -20.96 -15.67 -9.98
CA CYS A 270 -19.83 -16.60 -9.93
C CYS A 270 -18.52 -15.91 -10.32
N LEU A 271 -18.56 -15.04 -11.32
CA LEU A 271 -17.40 -14.25 -11.73
C LEU A 271 -16.96 -13.28 -10.63
N LEU A 272 -17.89 -12.55 -9.98
CA LEU A 272 -17.57 -11.64 -8.88
C LEU A 272 -16.99 -12.39 -7.66
N LEU A 273 -17.53 -13.56 -7.33
CA LEU A 273 -17.00 -14.43 -6.28
C LEU A 273 -15.58 -14.94 -6.62
N SER A 274 -15.32 -15.25 -7.89
CA SER A 274 -13.98 -15.62 -8.36
C SER A 274 -12.98 -14.47 -8.20
N LEU A 275 -13.40 -13.23 -8.49
CA LEU A 275 -12.59 -12.04 -8.27
C LEU A 275 -12.32 -11.81 -6.78
N CYS A 276 -13.34 -11.97 -5.92
CA CYS A 276 -13.16 -11.92 -4.47
C CYS A 276 -12.13 -12.93 -3.99
N ARG A 277 -12.26 -14.19 -4.43
CA ARG A 277 -11.30 -15.26 -4.08
C ARG A 277 -9.89 -14.91 -4.54
N THR A 278 -9.75 -14.30 -5.71
CA THR A 278 -8.45 -13.84 -6.24
C THR A 278 -7.84 -12.76 -5.35
N ILE A 279 -8.63 -11.75 -4.95
CA ILE A 279 -8.18 -10.69 -4.03
C ILE A 279 -7.82 -11.26 -2.66
N THR A 280 -8.67 -12.11 -2.09
CA THR A 280 -8.40 -12.78 -0.83
C THR A 280 -7.10 -13.58 -0.89
N ASN A 281 -6.86 -14.33 -1.96
CA ASN A 281 -5.60 -15.08 -2.12
C ASN A 281 -4.37 -14.16 -2.25
N LEU A 282 -4.51 -12.98 -2.84
CA LEU A 282 -3.42 -12.00 -3.00
C LEU A 282 -3.09 -11.31 -1.66
N PHE A 283 -4.11 -10.90 -0.91
CA PHE A 283 -3.96 -10.09 0.30
C PHE A 283 -3.93 -10.91 1.59
N SER A 284 -4.44 -12.15 1.62
CA SER A 284 -4.48 -12.98 2.84
C SER A 284 -3.12 -13.14 3.52
N PRO A 285 -2.01 -13.44 2.81
CA PRO A 285 -0.70 -13.47 3.44
C PRO A 285 -0.28 -12.12 4.01
N ILE A 286 -0.56 -11.02 3.29
CA ILE A 286 -0.21 -9.66 3.72
C ILE A 286 -0.96 -9.32 5.01
N VAL A 287 -2.27 -9.57 5.04
CA VAL A 287 -3.12 -9.31 6.21
C VAL A 287 -2.68 -10.16 7.40
N LEU A 288 -2.42 -11.45 7.19
CA LEU A 288 -1.95 -12.35 8.25
C LEU A 288 -0.67 -11.83 8.92
N PHE A 289 0.36 -11.52 8.12
CA PHE A 289 1.62 -11.00 8.66
C PHE A 289 1.46 -9.62 9.29
N THR A 290 0.63 -8.75 8.70
CA THR A 290 0.35 -7.42 9.26
C THR A 290 -0.30 -7.54 10.65
N VAL A 291 -1.30 -8.41 10.81
CA VAL A 291 -1.97 -8.62 12.10
C VAL A 291 -1.03 -9.21 13.15
N ILE A 292 -0.26 -10.24 12.78
CA ILE A 292 0.67 -10.90 13.71
C ILE A 292 1.77 -9.92 14.16
N PHE A 293 2.42 -9.26 13.21
CA PHE A 293 3.54 -8.38 13.51
C PHE A 293 3.11 -7.08 14.19
N ASN A 294 1.97 -6.49 13.82
CA ASN A 294 1.43 -5.35 14.57
C ASN A 294 1.00 -5.76 15.99
N GLY A 295 0.48 -6.98 16.18
CA GLY A 295 0.17 -7.50 17.51
C GLY A 295 1.40 -7.62 18.39
N ILE A 296 2.49 -8.19 17.85
CA ILE A 296 3.78 -8.26 18.55
C ILE A 296 4.33 -6.86 18.82
N ASP A 297 4.23 -5.95 17.86
CA ASP A 297 4.71 -4.57 17.97
C ASP A 297 3.99 -3.79 19.09
N ILE A 298 2.66 -3.90 19.17
CA ILE A 298 1.87 -3.32 20.26
C ILE A 298 2.33 -3.88 21.62
N CYS A 299 2.59 -5.19 21.70
CA CYS A 299 3.14 -5.78 22.93
C CYS A 299 4.52 -5.19 23.27
N CYS A 300 5.45 -5.15 22.31
CA CYS A 300 6.79 -4.60 22.50
C CYS A 300 6.77 -3.14 22.94
N THR A 301 5.91 -2.31 22.34
CA THR A 301 5.77 -0.89 22.68
C THR A 301 5.18 -0.68 24.07
N ILE A 302 4.17 -1.47 24.48
CA ILE A 302 3.62 -1.43 25.86
C ILE A 302 4.69 -1.79 26.89
N PHE A 303 5.48 -2.84 26.63
CA PHE A 303 6.57 -3.23 27.53
C PHE A 303 7.65 -2.16 27.63
N ALA A 304 8.05 -1.56 26.51
CA ALA A 304 9.02 -0.47 26.48
C ALA A 304 8.52 0.76 27.26
N PHE A 305 7.24 1.13 27.10
CA PHE A 305 6.64 2.26 27.81
C PHE A 305 6.57 2.05 29.33
N LYS A 306 6.35 0.82 29.80
CA LYS A 306 6.28 0.50 31.23
C LYS A 306 7.64 0.55 31.94
N GLN A 307 8.74 0.49 31.19
CA GLN A 307 10.12 0.52 31.74
C GLN A 307 10.72 1.92 31.79
N VAL A 308 10.08 2.93 31.18
CA VAL A 308 10.43 4.35 31.27
C VAL A 308 9.72 4.96 32.47
#